data_AF-K1Z4W8-F1
#
_entry.id   AF-K1Z4W8-F1
#
_cell.length_a   1.000
_cell.length_b   1.000
_cell.length_c   1.000
_cell.angle_alpha   90.00
_cell.angle_beta   90.00
_cell.angle_gamma   90.00
#
_symmetry.space_group_name_H-M   'P 1'
#
loop_
_entity.id
_entity.type
_entity.pdbx_description
1 polymer ?
#
loop_
_entity_poly.entity_id
_entity_poly.type
_entity_poly.pdbx_seq_one_letter_code
_entity_poly.pdbx_strand_id
1 'polypeptide(L)'
;MNHRGFTLIELILVIAILGILAVSAMPKIFSLTNEAKIAASAGVVGNVIAGITLYGAKQMASTGTESYPATLDGASPGWCTATNLCFTNVVKDGVAHYWTKNDAAIHYTDPTGQTYEYSSIDGTFLPGAI
;
A
#
# COMPACT_ATOMS: atom_id res chain seq x y z
N MET A 1 -23.46 33.91 -44.35
CA MET A 1 -22.83 33.12 -43.28
C MET A 1 -23.63 33.33 -42.00
N ASN A 2 -24.48 32.38 -41.61
CA ASN A 2 -25.32 32.51 -40.40
C ASN A 2 -24.56 31.95 -39.19
N HIS A 3 -23.93 32.82 -38.42
CA HIS A 3 -23.40 32.47 -37.10
C HIS A 3 -24.57 32.40 -36.13
N ARG A 4 -25.09 31.19 -35.88
CA ARG A 4 -25.99 30.93 -34.76
C ARG A 4 -25.16 31.01 -33.49
N GLY A 5 -25.23 32.15 -32.79
CA GLY A 5 -24.65 32.31 -31.46
C GLY A 5 -25.35 31.38 -30.46
N PHE A 6 -24.56 30.80 -29.55
CA PHE A 6 -25.04 29.98 -28.43
C PHE A 6 -25.97 30.82 -27.54
N THR A 7 -27.07 30.24 -27.06
CA THR A 7 -28.00 30.98 -26.18
C THR A 7 -27.48 30.98 -24.73
N LEU A 8 -27.72 32.07 -23.99
CA LEU A 8 -27.32 32.15 -22.57
C LEU A 8 -27.95 31.04 -21.72
N ILE A 9 -29.19 30.65 -22.05
CA ILE A 9 -29.88 29.58 -21.33
C ILE A 9 -29.26 28.22 -21.58
N GLU A 10 -28.72 27.98 -22.78
CA GLU A 10 -28.03 26.74 -23.13
C GLU A 10 -26.72 26.61 -22.34
N LEU A 11 -25.97 27.71 -22.16
CA LEU A 11 -24.78 27.71 -21.32
C LEU A 11 -25.13 27.44 -19.84
N ILE A 12 -26.18 28.08 -19.32
CA ILE A 12 -26.62 27.91 -17.92
C ILE A 12 -27.12 26.49 -17.67
N LEU A 13 -27.91 25.92 -18.60
CA LEU A 13 -28.40 24.56 -18.49
C LEU A 13 -27.25 23.55 -18.49
N VAL A 14 -26.24 23.74 -19.34
CA VAL A 14 -25.07 22.85 -19.40
C VAL A 14 -24.31 22.83 -18.09
N ILE A 15 -23.98 24.00 -17.52
CA ILE A 15 -23.25 24.04 -16.23
C ILE A 15 -24.12 23.51 -15.07
N ALA A 16 -25.44 23.68 -15.12
CA ALA A 16 -26.35 23.13 -14.13
C ALA A 16 -26.38 21.59 -14.18
N ILE A 17 -26.46 21.00 -15.38
CA ILE A 17 -26.38 19.55 -15.57
C ILE A 17 -25.01 19.01 -15.14
N LEU A 18 -23.92 19.66 -15.57
CA LEU A 18 -22.56 19.27 -15.16
C LEU A 18 -22.37 19.35 -13.65
N GLY A 19 -22.97 20.33 -12.97
CA GLY A 19 -22.95 20.45 -11.52
C GLY A 19 -23.60 19.26 -10.81
N ILE A 20 -24.78 18.82 -11.27
CA ILE A 20 -25.49 17.66 -10.71
C ILE A 20 -24.71 16.37 -10.96
N LEU A 21 -24.21 16.18 -12.19
CA LEU A 21 -23.40 15.02 -12.55
C LEU A 21 -22.12 14.93 -11.72
N ALA A 22 -21.43 16.05 -11.49
CA ALA A 22 -20.22 16.08 -10.68
C ALA A 22 -20.47 15.66 -9.22
N VAL A 23 -21.52 16.19 -8.58
CA VAL A 23 -21.85 15.86 -7.18
C VAL A 23 -22.22 14.39 -7.04
N SER A 24 -22.99 13.83 -7.99
CA SER A 24 -23.38 12.41 -7.94
C SER A 24 -22.21 11.44 -8.12
N ALA A 25 -21.15 11.83 -8.84
CA ALA A 25 -19.98 11.00 -9.09
C ALA A 25 -18.97 10.97 -7.94
N MET A 26 -18.91 12.04 -7.12
CA MET A 26 -17.92 12.18 -6.04
C MET A 26 -17.90 11.01 -5.02
N PRO A 27 -19.03 10.53 -4.47
CA PRO A 27 -19.01 9.50 -3.42
C PRO A 27 -18.37 8.18 -3.90
N LYS A 28 -18.62 7.81 -5.15
CA LYS A 28 -18.10 6.59 -5.75
C LYS A 28 -16.58 6.64 -5.97
N ILE A 29 -16.05 7.81 -6.32
CA ILE A 29 -14.61 7.97 -6.51
C ILE A 29 -13.88 7.75 -5.18
N PHE A 30 -14.39 8.28 -4.07
CA PHE A 30 -13.78 8.08 -2.76
C PHE A 30 -13.79 6.61 -2.33
N SER A 31 -14.89 5.88 -2.50
CA SER A 31 -14.94 4.46 -2.14
C SER A 31 -13.96 3.62 -2.95
N LEU A 32 -13.87 3.85 -4.27
CA LEU A 32 -12.93 3.17 -5.15
C LEU A 32 -11.47 3.42 -4.75
N THR A 33 -11.12 4.65 -4.37
CA THR A 33 -9.75 4.93 -3.90
C THR A 33 -9.40 4.18 -2.61
N ASN A 34 -10.37 4.01 -1.70
CA ASN A 34 -10.16 3.27 -0.46
C ASN A 34 -10.02 1.77 -0.73
N GLU A 35 -10.88 1.20 -1.57
CA GLU A 35 -10.80 -0.20 -2.01
C GLU A 35 -9.47 -0.49 -2.71
N ALA A 36 -8.99 0.44 -3.55
CA ALA A 36 -7.69 0.33 -4.21
C ALA A 36 -6.52 0.30 -3.20
N LYS A 37 -6.58 1.12 -2.14
CA LYS A 37 -5.57 1.09 -1.07
C LYS A 37 -5.56 -0.24 -0.32
N ILE A 38 -6.74 -0.76 0.01
CA ILE A 38 -6.88 -2.05 0.70
C ILE A 38 -6.33 -3.18 -0.17
N ALA A 39 -6.69 -3.22 -1.45
CA ALA A 39 -6.20 -4.23 -2.39
C ALA A 39 -4.68 -4.16 -2.60
N ALA A 40 -4.14 -2.94 -2.75
CA ALA A 40 -2.70 -2.74 -2.87
C ALA A 40 -1.95 -3.17 -1.60
N SER A 41 -2.48 -2.81 -0.43
CA SER A 41 -1.93 -3.24 0.86
C SER A 41 -1.92 -4.76 1.00
N ALA A 42 -3.05 -5.42 0.76
CA ALA A 42 -3.17 -6.88 0.83
C ALA A 42 -2.19 -7.59 -0.11
N GLY A 43 -1.97 -7.03 -1.31
CA GLY A 43 -0.97 -7.55 -2.26
C GLY A 43 0.46 -7.47 -1.72
N VAL A 44 0.83 -6.36 -1.08
CA VAL A 44 2.15 -6.21 -0.45
C VAL A 44 2.30 -7.13 0.75
N VAL A 45 1.31 -7.18 1.66
CA VAL A 45 1.32 -8.07 2.84
C VAL A 45 1.50 -9.52 2.41
N GLY A 46 0.74 -9.98 1.41
CA GLY A 46 0.85 -11.34 0.90
C GLY A 46 2.24 -11.64 0.33
N ASN A 47 2.85 -10.68 -0.37
CA ASN A 47 4.22 -10.81 -0.89
C ASN A 47 5.25 -10.89 0.24
N VAL A 48 5.12 -10.04 1.27
CA VAL A 48 6.00 -10.07 2.45
C VAL A 48 5.90 -11.40 3.17
N ILE A 49 4.70 -11.89 3.47
CA ILE A 49 4.49 -13.19 4.13
C ILE A 49 5.09 -14.32 3.28
N ALA A 50 4.83 -14.35 1.97
CA ALA A 50 5.41 -15.34 1.08
C ALA A 50 6.95 -15.29 1.06
N GLY A 51 7.52 -14.08 1.10
CA GLY A 51 8.95 -13.84 1.20
C GLY A 51 9.55 -14.38 2.50
N ILE A 52 8.90 -14.15 3.64
CA ILE A 52 9.33 -14.66 4.96
C ILE A 52 9.27 -16.19 4.98
N THR A 53 8.18 -16.79 4.51
CA THR A 53 8.05 -18.26 4.43
C THR A 53 9.11 -18.86 3.51
N LEU A 54 9.38 -18.23 2.37
CA LEU A 54 10.43 -18.67 1.46
C LEU A 54 11.82 -18.56 2.10
N TYR A 55 12.07 -17.53 2.90
CA TYR A 55 13.31 -17.39 3.65
C TYR A 55 13.47 -18.55 4.65
N GLY A 56 12.44 -18.83 5.46
CA GLY A 56 12.45 -19.95 6.41
C GLY A 56 12.71 -21.30 5.75
N ALA A 57 12.03 -21.55 4.61
CA ALA A 57 12.22 -22.76 3.82
C ALA A 57 13.65 -22.89 3.26
N LYS A 58 14.26 -21.79 2.82
CA LYS A 58 15.67 -21.78 2.36
C LYS A 58 16.64 -22.08 3.51
N GLN A 59 16.38 -21.53 4.70
CA GLN A 59 17.21 -21.81 5.88
C GLN A 59 17.09 -23.29 6.28
N MET A 60 15.89 -23.85 6.32
CA MET A 60 15.69 -25.29 6.53
C MET A 60 16.49 -26.15 5.55
N ALA A 61 16.48 -25.80 4.26
CA ALA A 61 17.21 -26.53 3.24
C ALA A 61 18.74 -26.40 3.39
N SER A 62 19.24 -25.25 3.86
CA SER A 62 20.68 -24.97 3.93
C SER A 62 21.34 -25.36 5.26
N THR A 63 20.63 -25.22 6.37
CA THR A 63 21.18 -25.40 7.73
C THR A 63 20.49 -26.53 8.49
N GLY A 64 19.39 -27.08 7.96
CA GLY A 64 18.59 -28.09 8.65
C GLY A 64 17.74 -27.53 9.79
N THR A 65 17.65 -26.21 9.93
CA THR A 65 16.87 -25.55 10.99
C THR A 65 16.15 -24.32 10.44
N GLU A 66 14.90 -24.14 10.86
CA GLU A 66 14.04 -23.06 10.38
C GLU A 66 14.44 -21.81 11.12
N SER A 67 14.67 -20.73 10.36
CA SER A 67 15.08 -19.46 10.92
C SER A 67 14.64 -18.35 9.98
N TYR A 68 14.27 -17.22 10.58
CA TYR A 68 13.76 -16.05 9.90
C TYR A 68 14.75 -14.89 10.03
N PRO A 69 14.70 -13.88 9.14
CA PRO A 69 15.64 -12.78 9.23
C PRO A 69 15.38 -11.95 10.49
N ALA A 70 16.42 -11.42 11.12
CA ALA A 70 16.25 -10.61 12.33
C ALA A 70 15.43 -9.33 12.09
N THR A 71 15.50 -8.79 10.86
CA THR A 71 14.70 -7.65 10.38
C THR A 71 14.22 -7.93 8.96
N LEU A 72 13.10 -7.32 8.56
CA LEU A 72 12.61 -7.47 7.19
C LEU A 72 13.36 -6.59 6.17
N ASP A 73 14.15 -5.63 6.63
CA ASP A 73 14.99 -4.75 5.81
C ASP A 73 16.07 -4.04 6.63
N GLY A 74 16.89 -3.25 5.93
CA GLY A 74 17.84 -2.29 6.52
C GLY A 74 17.38 -0.83 6.41
N ALA A 75 16.09 -0.57 6.19
CA ALA A 75 15.55 0.78 6.04
C ALA A 75 15.60 1.55 7.37
N SER A 76 15.84 2.87 7.28
CA SER A 76 15.63 3.77 8.41
C SER A 76 14.14 3.89 8.72
N PRO A 77 13.75 4.11 10.01
CA PRO A 77 12.39 4.52 10.34
C PRO A 77 11.97 5.73 9.50
N GLY A 78 10.72 5.73 9.03
CA GLY A 78 10.17 6.71 8.12
C GLY A 78 9.53 6.08 6.89
N TRP A 79 9.21 6.93 5.92
CA TRP A 79 8.56 6.51 4.68
C TRP A 79 9.45 5.54 3.88
N CYS A 80 8.82 4.50 3.37
CA CYS A 80 9.43 3.65 2.35
C CYS A 80 9.51 4.47 1.06
N THR A 81 10.72 4.61 0.51
CA THR A 81 11.00 5.41 -0.71
C THR A 81 11.94 4.62 -1.62
N ALA A 82 12.14 5.10 -2.86
CA ALA A 82 13.11 4.50 -3.78
C ALA A 82 14.55 4.46 -3.22
N THR A 83 14.89 5.32 -2.25
CA THR A 83 16.19 5.37 -1.57
C THR A 83 16.16 4.77 -0.16
N ASN A 84 14.97 4.46 0.37
CA ASN A 84 14.74 3.84 1.68
C ASN A 84 13.75 2.69 1.50
N LEU A 85 14.18 1.62 0.82
CA LEU A 85 13.32 0.50 0.45
C LEU A 85 13.02 -0.36 1.67
N CYS A 86 11.74 -0.62 1.93
CA CYS A 86 11.31 -1.52 2.99
C CYS A 86 11.20 -2.97 2.49
N PHE A 87 11.20 -3.93 3.41
CA PHE A 87 11.07 -5.38 3.16
C PHE A 87 12.12 -6.02 2.24
N THR A 88 13.28 -5.39 2.03
CA THR A 88 14.31 -5.85 1.07
C THR A 88 14.90 -7.22 1.37
N ASN A 89 14.79 -7.72 2.60
CA ASN A 89 15.33 -9.03 2.97
C ASN A 89 14.41 -10.18 2.54
N VAL A 90 13.13 -9.89 2.27
CA VAL A 90 12.11 -10.90 1.99
C VAL A 90 11.38 -10.67 0.66
N VAL A 91 11.27 -9.42 0.21
CA VAL A 91 10.68 -9.04 -1.07
C VAL A 91 11.78 -8.58 -2.03
N LYS A 92 11.87 -9.23 -3.18
CA LYS A 92 12.78 -8.80 -4.25
C LYS A 92 12.43 -7.37 -4.69
N ASP A 93 13.44 -6.50 -4.73
CA ASP A 93 13.36 -5.07 -5.05
C ASP A 93 12.65 -4.19 -4.00
N GLY A 94 12.15 -4.79 -2.90
CA GLY A 94 11.53 -4.09 -1.77
C GLY A 94 10.25 -3.31 -2.12
N VAL A 95 9.80 -2.52 -1.15
CA VAL A 95 8.64 -1.63 -1.29
C VAL A 95 9.09 -0.19 -1.16
N ALA A 96 8.72 0.64 -2.14
CA ALA A 96 9.22 2.00 -2.29
C ALA A 96 8.17 3.10 -2.06
N HIS A 97 6.89 2.76 -1.84
CA HIS A 97 5.84 3.77 -1.76
C HIS A 97 4.72 3.34 -0.80
N TYR A 98 4.07 4.35 -0.20
CA TYR A 98 2.85 4.26 0.61
C TYR A 98 2.93 3.47 1.92
N TRP A 99 4.04 2.77 2.16
CA TRP A 99 4.35 2.11 3.40
C TRP A 99 5.29 2.98 4.24
N THR A 100 5.21 2.80 5.56
CA THR A 100 6.07 3.47 6.53
C THR A 100 6.65 2.43 7.48
N LYS A 101 7.93 2.56 7.79
CA LYS A 101 8.57 1.81 8.86
C LYS A 101 8.54 2.65 10.13
N ASN A 102 7.91 2.17 11.18
CA ASN A 102 7.62 2.97 12.37
C ASN A 102 8.78 3.00 13.37
N ASP A 103 9.56 1.93 13.40
CA ASP A 103 10.73 1.80 14.26
C ASP A 103 11.87 1.06 13.58
N ALA A 104 12.90 0.69 14.33
CA ALA A 104 14.12 0.13 13.76
C ALA A 104 13.93 -1.26 13.13
N ALA A 105 12.87 -2.03 13.42
CA ALA A 105 12.90 -3.45 13.10
C ALA A 105 11.56 -4.14 12.82
N ILE A 106 10.47 -3.82 13.54
CA ILE A 106 9.33 -4.75 13.61
C ILE A 106 7.98 -4.13 13.23
N HIS A 107 7.81 -2.81 13.33
CA HIS A 107 6.52 -2.19 13.04
C HIS A 107 6.49 -1.47 11.68
N TYR A 108 5.45 -1.76 10.91
CA TYR A 108 5.22 -1.18 9.58
C TYR A 108 3.76 -0.74 9.43
N THR A 109 3.54 0.46 8.91
CA THR A 109 2.19 0.96 8.62
C THR A 109 1.93 0.97 7.11
N ASP A 110 0.76 0.48 6.74
CA ASP A 110 0.31 0.39 5.36
C ASP A 110 -0.40 1.68 4.88
N PRO A 111 -0.82 1.76 3.60
CA PRO A 111 -1.50 2.93 3.05
C PRO A 111 -2.91 3.19 3.64
N THR A 112 -3.48 2.22 4.37
CA THR A 112 -4.78 2.30 5.04
C THR A 112 -4.65 2.79 6.49
N GLY A 113 -3.41 2.87 7.02
CA GLY A 113 -3.12 3.21 8.40
C GLY A 113 -3.07 1.99 9.34
N GLN A 114 -3.21 0.78 8.82
CA GLN A 114 -3.03 -0.45 9.59
C GLN A 114 -1.56 -0.68 9.88
N THR A 115 -1.27 -1.03 11.13
CA THR A 115 0.10 -1.35 11.57
C THR A 115 0.27 -2.85 11.70
N TYR A 116 1.40 -3.33 11.20
CA TYR A 116 1.81 -4.71 11.20
C TYR A 116 3.07 -4.86 12.04
N GLU A 117 3.11 -5.95 12.81
CA GLU A 117 4.24 -6.33 13.63
C GLU A 117 4.89 -7.59 13.04
N TYR A 118 6.21 -7.55 12.94
CA TYR A 118 7.03 -8.67 12.53
C TYR A 118 7.66 -9.40 13.72
N SER A 119 7.54 -10.73 13.76
CA SER A 119 8.26 -11.58 14.69
C SER A 119 9.33 -12.40 13.97
N SER A 120 10.60 -12.21 14.35
CA SER A 120 11.71 -13.04 13.87
C SER A 120 11.78 -14.41 14.56
N ILE A 121 11.01 -14.62 15.62
CA ILE A 121 10.92 -15.89 16.34
C ILE A 121 10.15 -16.90 15.49
N ASP A 122 8.97 -16.49 15.00
CA ASP A 122 8.02 -17.38 14.33
C ASP A 122 7.80 -17.02 12.85
N GLY A 123 8.44 -15.95 12.36
CA GLY A 123 8.28 -15.49 10.97
C GLY A 123 6.91 -14.88 10.67
N THR A 124 6.17 -14.46 11.69
CA THR A 124 4.82 -13.92 11.53
C THR A 124 4.89 -12.42 11.18
N PHE A 125 3.96 -12.00 10.32
CA PHE A 125 3.73 -10.59 9.99
C PHE A 125 2.23 -10.32 10.06
N LEU A 126 1.78 -9.78 11.19
CA LEU A 126 0.36 -9.72 11.55
C LEU A 126 -0.05 -8.30 11.95
N PRO A 127 -1.33 -7.92 11.78
CA PRO A 127 -1.84 -6.68 12.34
C PRO A 127 -1.62 -6.63 13.86
N GLY A 128 -1.03 -5.55 14.35
CA GLY A 128 -0.68 -5.34 15.76
C GLY A 128 -1.04 -3.93 16.24
N ALA A 129 -1.38 -3.80 17.52
CA ALA A 129 -1.57 -2.50 18.15
C ALA A 129 -0.22 -1.98 18.65
N ILE A 130 0.16 -0.78 18.23
CA ILE A 130 1.26 0.01 18.82
C ILE A 130 0.89 0.53 20.20
#